data_AF-A0A5X1QN39-F1
#
_entry.id   AF-A0A5X1QN39-F1
#
_cell.length_a   1.000
_cell.length_b   1.000
_cell.length_c   1.000
_cell.angle_alpha   90.00
_cell.angle_beta   90.00
_cell.angle_gamma   90.00
#
_symmetry.space_group_name_H-M   'P 1'
#
loop_
_entity.id
_entity.type
_entity.pdbx_description
1 polymer ?
#
loop_
_entity_poly.entity_id
_entity_poly.type
_entity_poly.pdbx_seq_one_letter_code
_entity_poly.pdbx_strand_id
1 'polypeptide(L)' 'FNPIIRKTENVEFYTITFLSEEITQDNWMDIGSGGIEVKEVNVNINVKTKEVISIYGGR' A
#
# COMPACT_ATOMS: atom_id res chain seq x y z
N PHE A 1 -4.49 -12.26 8.99
CA PHE A 1 -4.43 -10.96 8.30
C PHE A 1 -5.73 -10.81 7.51
N ASN A 2 -6.62 -9.91 7.91
CA ASN A 2 -7.87 -9.69 7.19
C ASN A 2 -7.67 -8.52 6.24
N PRO A 3 -7.59 -8.74 4.92
CA PRO A 3 -7.37 -7.65 3.98
C PRO A 3 -8.57 -6.70 3.99
N ILE A 4 -8.29 -5.40 4.04
CA ILE A 4 -9.33 -4.38 3.92
C ILE A 4 -9.78 -4.35 2.46
N ILE A 5 -11.03 -4.75 2.22
CA ILE A 5 -11.67 -4.66 0.91
C ILE A 5 -12.18 -3.23 0.73
N ARG A 6 -11.72 -2.58 -0.33
CA ARG A 6 -12.17 -1.26 -0.78
C ARG A 6 -13.14 -1.43 -1.94
N LYS A 7 -14.04 -0.45 -2.11
CA LYS A 7 -15.07 -0.48 -3.15
C LYS A 7 -15.16 0.88 -3.85
N THR A 8 -15.10 0.87 -5.17
CA THR A 8 -15.60 1.96 -6.02
C THR A 8 -16.98 1.58 -6.57
N GLU A 9 -17.61 2.46 -7.35
CA GLU A 9 -18.95 2.21 -7.92
C GLU A 9 -19.06 0.84 -8.63
N ASN A 10 -17.98 0.37 -9.27
CA ASN A 10 -18.01 -0.83 -10.12
C ASN A 10 -17.04 -1.94 -9.72
N VAL A 11 -16.11 -1.70 -8.78
CA VAL A 11 -15.04 -2.65 -8.49
C VAL A 11 -14.75 -2.74 -6.99
N GLU A 12 -14.67 -3.98 -6.50
CA GLU A 12 -14.13 -4.31 -5.19
C GLU A 12 -12.69 -4.79 -5.33
N PHE A 13 -11.79 -4.23 -4.51
CA PHE A 13 -10.36 -4.48 -4.60
C PHE A 13 -9.70 -4.46 -3.23
N TYR A 14 -8.58 -5.18 -3.08
CA TYR A 14 -7.64 -4.96 -1.98
C TYR A 14 -6.41 -4.24 -2.52
N THR A 15 -5.75 -3.48 -1.65
CA THR A 15 -4.48 -2.82 -1.96
C THR A 15 -3.35 -3.54 -1.25
N ILE A 16 -2.32 -3.91 -2.00
CA ILE A 16 -1.03 -4.32 -1.43
C ILE A 16 -0.08 -3.13 -1.55
N THR A 17 0.51 -2.73 -0.43
CA THR A 17 1.48 -1.64 -0.38
C THR A 17 2.87 -2.22 -0.14
N PHE A 18 3.80 -1.89 -1.03
CA PHE A 18 5.21 -2.21 -0.90
C PHE A 18 5.94 -0.95 -0.43
N LEU A 19 6.70 -1.09 0.64
CA LEU A 19 7.51 -0.02 1.20
C LEU A 19 8.96 -0.21 0.75
N SER A 20 9.66 0.89 0.45
CA SER A 20 11.08 0.85 0.10
C SER A 20 11.96 0.44 1.29
N GLU A 21 11.46 0.62 2.51
CA GLU A 21 12.12 0.29 3.77
C GLU A 21 11.13 -0.44 4.68
N GLU A 22 11.63 -1.39 5.46
CA GLU A 22 10.82 -2.07 6.47
C GLU A 22 10.62 -1.18 7.69
N ILE A 23 9.38 -1.00 8.13
CA ILE A 23 9.05 -0.25 9.34
C ILE A 23 9.05 -1.20 10.53
N THR A 24 9.93 -0.92 11.49
CA THR A 24 10.16 -1.73 12.70
C THR A 24 9.98 -0.87 13.95
N GLN A 25 10.02 -1.49 15.14
CA GLN A 25 9.98 -0.75 16.41
C GLN A 25 11.20 0.16 16.62
N ASP A 26 12.30 -0.08 15.90
CA ASP A 26 13.53 0.67 16.06
C ASP A 26 13.58 1.94 15.20
N ASN A 27 12.87 1.95 14.05
CA ASN A 27 12.97 3.03 13.06
C ASN A 27 11.66 3.80 12.82
N TRP A 28 10.52 3.38 13.37
CA TRP A 28 9.23 4.03 13.09
C TRP A 28 9.19 5.51 13.51
N MET A 29 9.96 5.92 14.52
CA MET A 29 10.06 7.31 14.97
C MET A 29 10.93 8.17 14.05
N ASP A 30 11.78 7.56 13.24
CA ASP A 30 12.69 8.26 12.33
C ASP A 30 12.06 8.53 10.96
N ILE A 31 10.87 7.98 10.70
CA ILE A 31 10.14 8.16 9.44
C ILE A 31 9.48 9.55 9.45
N GLY A 32 9.77 10.36 8.43
CA GLY A 32 9.12 11.65 8.23
C GLY A 32 10.08 12.79 7.88
N SER A 33 9.59 14.03 8.02
CA SER A 33 10.28 15.23 7.57
C SER A 33 11.62 15.43 8.26
N GLY A 34 12.71 15.22 7.52
CA GLY A 34 14.09 15.34 8.01
C GLY A 34 14.74 14.03 8.49
N GLY A 35 14.06 12.90 8.33
CA GLY A 35 14.54 11.56 8.68
C GLY A 35 14.53 10.60 7.50
N ILE A 36 14.10 9.35 7.74
CA ILE A 36 14.01 8.30 6.72
C ILE A 36 12.80 8.57 5.81
N GLU A 37 13.07 8.75 4.52
CA GLU A 37 12.01 8.77 3.50
C GLU A 37 11.64 7.34 3.09
N VAL A 38 10.41 6.95 3.38
CA VAL A 38 9.85 5.66 2.93
C VAL A 38 9.00 5.90 1.71
N LYS A 39 9.40 5.31 0.57
CA LYS A 39 8.63 5.37 -0.67
C LYS A 39 7.68 4.19 -0.72
N GLU A 40 6.46 4.43 -1.21
CA GLU A 40 5.45 3.40 -1.33
C GLU A 40 5.09 3.12 -2.79
N VAL A 41 4.85 1.85 -3.10
CA VAL A 41 4.16 1.43 -4.33
C VAL A 41 2.89 0.68 -3.94
N ASN A 42 1.76 1.17 -4.41
CA ASN A 42 0.44 0.61 -4.14
C ASN A 42 -0.05 -0.16 -5.36
N VAL A 43 -0.53 -1.39 -5.14
CA VAL A 43 -1.08 -2.27 -6.17
C VAL A 43 -2.52 -2.62 -5.80
N ASN A 44 -3.46 -2.17 -6.62
CA ASN A 44 -4.87 -2.51 -6.46
C ASN A 44 -5.22 -3.78 -7.23
N ILE A 45 -5.78 -4.77 -6.55
CA ILE A 45 -6.11 -6.08 -7.13
C ILE A 45 -7.60 -6.34 -6.99
N ASN A 46 -8.25 -6.65 -8.11
CA ASN A 46 -9.67 -6.98 -8.15
C ASN A 46 -9.95 -8.24 -7.32
N VAL A 47 -10.92 -8.18 -6.41
CA VAL A 47 -11.27 -9.31 -5.53
C VAL A 47 -11.78 -10.50 -6.34
N LYS A 48 -12.56 -10.27 -7.39
CA LYS A 48 -13.22 -11.30 -8.18
C LYS A 48 -12.29 -11.90 -9.24
N THR A 49 -11.67 -11.06 -10.06
CA THR A 49 -10.87 -11.51 -11.22
C THR A 49 -9.42 -11.78 -10.88
N LYS A 50 -8.92 -11.27 -9.75
CA LYS A 50 -7.51 -11.32 -9.33
C LYS A 50 -6.56 -10.53 -10.24
N GLU A 51 -7.10 -9.69 -11.12
CA GLU A 51 -6.31 -8.85 -12.01
C GLU A 51 -5.82 -7.58 -11.29
N VAL A 52 -4.66 -7.09 -11.73
CA VAL A 52 -4.15 -5.78 -11.31
C VAL A 52 -4.98 -4.69 -12.01
N ILE A 53 -5.59 -3.82 -11.22
CA ILE A 53 -6.40 -2.70 -11.70
C ILE A 53 -5.53 -1.46 -11.92
N SER A 54 -4.62 -1.19 -10.98
CA SER A 54 -3.74 -0.04 -11.05
C SER A 54 -2.49 -0.23 -10.18
N ILE A 55 -1.42 0.47 -10.57
CA ILE A 55 -0.17 0.61 -9.83
C ILE A 55 0.14 2.11 -9.74
N TYR A 56 0.42 2.60 -8.55
CA TYR A 56 0.74 4.02 -8.33
C TYR A 56 1.67 4.21 -7.13
N GLY A 57 2.46 5.28 -7.16
CA GLY A 57 3.30 5.69 -6.03
C GLY A 57 2.45 6.25 -4.90
N GLY A 58 2.81 5.93 -3.65
CA GLY A 58 2.31 6.63 -2.47
C GLY A 58 3.06 7.95 -2.22
N ARG A 59 2.87 8.50 -1.02
CA ARG A 59 3.56 9.72 -0.60
C ARG A 59 4.95 9.43 -0.08
#